data_AF-A0A0C9XFD8-F1
#
_entry.id   AF-A0A0C9XFD8-F1
#
_cell.length_a   1.000
_cell.length_b   1.000
_cell.length_c   1.000
_cell.angle_alpha   90.00
_cell.angle_beta   90.00
_cell.angle_gamma   90.00
#
_symmetry.space_group_name_H-M   'P 1'
#
loop_
_entity.id
_entity.type
_entity.pdbx_description
1 polymer ?
#
loop_
_entity_poly.entity_id
_entity_poly.type
_entity_poly.pdbx_seq_one_letter_code
_entity_poly.pdbx_strand_id
1 'polypeptide(L)'
;LPVVQLLHDIATRWDSTYYMINHLRALDQAIDLWVRMPQNINLVLEKLEQMHWEVLQDLKFALQAPAVAHHTMTSECIPLLGGALPAYETFL
;
A
#
# COMPACT_ATOMS: atom_id res chain seq x y z
N LEU A 1 30.70 -15.01 -10.20
CA LEU A 1 29.54 -14.69 -11.05
C LEU A 1 29.16 -13.24 -10.74
N PRO A 2 29.03 -12.34 -11.74
CA PRO A 2 28.63 -10.98 -11.45
C PRO A 2 27.17 -10.99 -10.98
N VAL A 3 26.94 -10.30 -9.87
CA VAL A 3 25.62 -10.10 -9.26
C VAL A 3 24.75 -9.39 -10.29
N VAL A 4 23.70 -10.07 -10.75
CA VAL A 4 22.71 -9.46 -11.63
C VAL A 4 21.89 -8.52 -10.76
N GLN A 5 22.22 -7.24 -10.81
CA GLN A 5 21.46 -6.18 -10.17
C GLN A 5 20.16 -6.02 -10.98
N LEU A 6 19.11 -6.74 -10.56
CA LEU A 6 17.78 -6.57 -11.13
C LEU A 6 17.33 -5.11 -10.91
N LEU A 7 16.81 -4.53 -12.00
CA LEU A 7 16.14 -3.24 -12.13
C LEU A 7 16.02 -2.43 -10.83
N HIS A 8 16.78 -1.33 -10.76
CA HIS A 8 16.71 -0.36 -9.66
C HIS A 8 15.25 -0.06 -9.28
N ASP A 9 14.95 -0.22 -7.99
CA ASP A 9 13.72 0.19 -7.34
C ASP A 9 13.30 1.58 -7.85
N ILE A 10 12.11 1.67 -8.47
CA ILE A 10 11.43 2.95 -8.61
C ILE A 10 11.19 3.45 -7.18
N ALA A 11 11.72 4.64 -6.86
CA ALA A 11 11.74 5.23 -5.52
C ALA A 11 10.34 5.36 -4.86
N THR A 12 9.28 5.20 -5.65
CA THR A 12 7.91 5.01 -5.20
C THR A 12 7.34 3.77 -5.88
N ARG A 13 7.48 2.60 -5.23
CA ARG A 13 6.71 1.40 -5.57
C ARG A 13 5.23 1.82 -5.61
N TRP A 14 4.54 1.67 -6.75
CA TRP A 14 3.16 2.16 -6.90
C TRP A 14 2.16 1.47 -5.94
N ASP A 15 2.56 0.34 -5.36
CA ASP A 15 1.82 -0.35 -4.31
C ASP A 15 2.07 0.22 -2.89
N SER A 16 3.06 1.12 -2.71
CA SER A 16 3.42 1.66 -1.40
C SER A 16 2.25 2.36 -0.72
N THR A 17 1.45 3.13 -1.47
CA THR A 17 0.22 3.76 -0.96
C THR A 17 -0.78 2.71 -0.49
N TYR A 18 -0.98 1.63 -1.24
CA TYR A 18 -1.86 0.52 -0.81
C TYR A 18 -1.37 -0.13 0.49
N TYR A 19 -0.07 -0.40 0.61
CA TYR A 19 0.51 -0.99 1.82
C TYR A 19 0.46 -0.02 3.01
N MET A 20 0.74 1.27 2.79
CA MET A 20 0.66 2.30 3.84
C MET A 20 -0.77 2.41 4.39
N ILE A 21 -1.79 2.42 3.52
CA ILE A 21 -3.20 2.48 3.95
C ILE A 21 -3.57 1.23 4.76
N ASN A 22 -3.19 0.04 4.29
CA ASN A 22 -3.45 -1.21 5.04
C ASN A 22 -2.73 -1.24 6.38
N HIS A 23 -1.48 -0.78 6.43
CA HIS A 23 -0.71 -0.72 7.66
C HIS A 23 -1.29 0.28 8.66
N LEU A 24 -1.66 1.47 8.20
CA LEU A 24 -2.33 2.49 9.00
C LEU A 24 -3.61 1.95 9.63
N ARG A 25 -4.45 1.26 8.84
CA ARG A 25 -5.69 0.62 9.33
C ARG A 25 -5.41 -0.49 10.35
N ALA A 26 -4.38 -1.31 10.14
CA ALA A 26 -4.01 -2.36 11.07
C ALA A 26 -3.54 -1.79 12.42
N LEU A 27 -2.98 -0.58 12.42
CA LEU A 27 -2.49 0.12 13.60
C LEU A 27 -3.49 1.11 14.22
N ASP A 28 -4.71 1.23 13.69
CA ASP A 28 -5.71 2.24 14.12
C ASP A 28 -5.88 2.27 15.66
N GLN A 29 -6.13 1.12 16.28
CA GLN A 29 -6.27 1.03 17.74
C GLN A 29 -5.01 1.46 18.50
N ALA A 30 -3.82 1.10 17.99
CA ALA A 30 -2.56 1.44 18.62
C ALA A 30 -2.26 2.95 18.51
N ILE A 31 -2.56 3.54 17.34
CA ILE A 31 -2.46 4.98 17.10
C ILE A 31 -3.42 5.73 18.03
N ASP A 32 -4.65 5.24 18.19
CA ASP A 32 -5.64 5.83 19.07
C ASP A 32 -5.20 5.88 20.54
N LEU A 33 -4.57 4.80 21.02
CA LEU A 33 -4.01 4.75 22.36
C LEU A 33 -2.79 5.68 22.50
N TRP A 34 -1.93 5.71 21.48
CA TRP A 34 -0.71 6.53 21.48
C TRP A 34 -1.01 8.04 21.44
N VAL A 35 -2.00 8.46 20.65
CA VAL A 35 -2.45 9.86 20.57
C VAL A 35 -3.07 10.36 21.89
N ARG A 36 -3.70 9.47 22.66
CA ARG A 36 -4.28 9.80 23.97
C ARG A 36 -3.23 9.95 25.09
N MET A 37 -1.97 9.63 24.84
CA MET A 37 -0.92 9.77 25.86
C MET A 37 -0.66 11.26 26.17
N PRO A 38 -0.39 11.62 27.44
CA PRO A 38 -0.18 13.02 27.83
C PRO A 38 0.95 13.71 27.05
N GLN A 39 1.98 12.97 26.63
CA GLN A 39 3.10 13.52 25.83
C GLN A 39 2.68 13.90 24.39
N ASN A 40 1.57 13.32 23.89
CA ASN A 40 1.14 13.42 22.50
C ASN A 40 -0.17 14.18 22.33
N ILE A 41 -0.66 14.85 23.37
CA ILE A 41 -2.00 15.47 23.38
C ILE A 41 -2.19 16.50 22.26
N ASN A 42 -1.11 17.12 21.77
CA ASN A 42 -1.15 18.05 20.64
C ASN A 42 -1.54 17.37 19.32
N LEU A 43 -1.34 16.06 19.20
CA LEU A 43 -1.66 15.26 18.00
C LEU A 43 -3.11 14.81 17.97
N VAL A 44 -3.89 15.05 19.04
CA VAL A 44 -5.33 14.74 19.06
C VAL A 44 -6.07 15.49 17.96
N LEU A 45 -5.62 16.71 17.61
CA LEU A 45 -6.19 17.52 16.53
C LEU A 45 -5.88 16.95 15.14
N GLU A 46 -4.80 16.19 15.01
CA GLU A 46 -4.37 15.56 13.75
C GLU A 46 -5.01 14.17 13.54
N LYS A 47 -5.89 13.76 14.46
CA LYS A 47 -6.56 12.47 14.37
C LYS A 47 -7.50 12.43 13.18
N LEU A 48 -7.41 11.36 12.40
CA LEU A 48 -8.33 11.10 11.29
C LEU A 48 -9.77 10.97 11.80
N GLU A 49 -10.61 11.89 11.35
CA GLU A 49 -12.07 11.77 11.47
C GLU A 49 -12.63 10.58 10.68
N GLN A 50 -13.86 10.18 11.01
CA GLN A 50 -14.57 9.07 10.36
C GLN A 50 -14.63 9.22 8.83
N MET A 51 -14.87 10.43 8.34
CA MET A 51 -14.90 10.71 6.90
C MET A 51 -13.56 10.37 6.21
N HIS A 52 -12.43 10.66 6.86
CA HIS A 52 -11.12 10.32 6.29
C HIS A 52 -10.91 8.81 6.23
N TRP A 53 -11.39 8.06 7.22
CA TRP A 53 -11.31 6.60 7.22
C TRP A 53 -12.14 5.95 6.11
N GLU A 54 -13.27 6.57 5.75
CA GLU A 54 -14.10 6.16 4.62
C GLU A 54 -13.39 6.41 3.29
N VAL A 55 -12.82 7.60 3.10
CA VAL A 55 -12.01 7.90 1.90
C VAL A 55 -10.82 6.93 1.76
N LEU A 56 -10.14 6.61 2.86
CA LEU A 56 -9.05 5.63 2.85
C LEU A 56 -9.52 4.21 2.50
N GLN A 57 -10.75 3.85 2.87
CA GLN A 57 -11.35 2.56 2.50
C GLN A 57 -11.63 2.50 0.99
N ASP A 58 -12.17 3.57 0.42
CA ASP A 58 -12.43 3.68 -1.02
C ASP A 58 -11.13 3.62 -1.82
N LEU A 59 -10.11 4.36 -1.37
CA LEU A 59 -8.77 4.32 -1.97
C LEU A 59 -8.14 2.93 -1.89
N LYS A 60 -8.23 2.26 -0.74
CA LYS A 60 -7.77 0.87 -0.59
C LYS A 60 -8.44 -0.04 -1.60
N PHE A 61 -9.76 0.09 -1.77
CA PHE A 61 -10.53 -0.73 -2.71
C PHE A 61 -10.08 -0.49 -4.16
N ALA A 62 -9.97 0.76 -4.58
CA ALA A 62 -9.49 1.13 -5.91
C ALA A 62 -8.06 0.63 -6.19
N LEU A 63 -7.19 0.65 -5.17
CA LEU A 63 -5.79 0.26 -5.30
C LEU A 63 -5.56 -1.25 -5.17
N GLN A 64 -6.54 -2.04 -4.73
CA GLN A 64 -6.37 -3.47 -4.49
C GLN A 64 -5.99 -4.23 -5.77
N ALA A 65 -6.72 -4.01 -6.85
CA ALA A 65 -6.51 -4.76 -8.09
C ALA A 65 -5.15 -4.42 -8.76
N PRO A 66 -4.75 -3.13 -8.87
CA PRO A 66 -3.39 -2.77 -9.29
C PRO A 66 -2.28 -3.34 -8.38
N ALA A 67 -2.49 -3.34 -7.06
CA ALA A 67 -1.50 -3.88 -6.12
C ALA A 67 -1.30 -5.40 -6.29
N VAL A 68 -2.38 -6.14 -6.51
CA VAL A 68 -2.33 -7.59 -6.78
C VAL A 68 -1.63 -7.88 -8.10
N ALA A 69 -2.00 -7.18 -9.17
CA ALA A 69 -1.34 -7.35 -10.48
C ALA A 69 0.16 -7.06 -10.40
N HIS A 70 0.53 -5.95 -9.74
CA HIS A 70 1.93 -5.59 -9.52
C HIS A 70 2.69 -6.66 -8.70
N HIS A 71 2.09 -7.15 -7.61
CA HIS A 71 2.72 -8.18 -6.79
C HIS A 71 2.95 -9.47 -7.59
N THR A 72 1.93 -9.94 -8.33
CA THR A 72 2.03 -11.13 -9.18
C THR A 72 3.17 -10.98 -10.18
N MET A 73 3.22 -9.87 -10.93
CA MET A 73 4.25 -9.63 -11.95
C MET A 73 5.66 -9.47 -11.37
N THR A 74 5.79 -8.91 -10.17
CA THR A 74 7.10 -8.71 -9.51
C THR A 74 7.58 -9.94 -8.73
N SER A 75 6.69 -10.90 -8.46
CA SER A 75 7.02 -12.14 -7.75
C SER A 75 7.59 -13.24 -8.66
N GLU A 76 7.44 -13.11 -9.98
CA GLU A 76 7.94 -14.09 -10.95
C GLU A 76 9.46 -13.98 -11.11
N CYS A 77 10.19 -15.08 -10.88
CA CYS A 77 11.64 -15.16 -11.14
C CYS A 77 12.01 -14.99 -12.62
N ILE A 78 11.07 -15.21 -13.54
CA ILE A 78 11.20 -14.97 -14.97
C ILE A 78 9.95 -14.18 -15.37
N PRO A 79 10.04 -12.85 -15.59
CA PRO A 79 8.89 -12.09 -16.02
C PRO A 79 8.52 -12.54 -17.43
N LEU A 80 7.51 -13.43 -17.54
CA LEU A 80 7.01 -13.85 -18.84
C LEU A 80 6.00 -12.80 -19.28
N LEU A 81 6.29 -12.11 -20.39
CA LEU A 81 5.41 -11.10 -20.99
C LEU A 81 3.96 -11.62 -21.19
N GLY A 82 3.79 -12.94 -21.34
CA GLY A 82 2.49 -13.61 -21.44
C GLY A 82 1.61 -13.52 -20.19
N GLY A 83 2.18 -13.34 -18.99
CA GLY A 83 1.43 -13.15 -17.75
C GLY A 83 0.99 -11.70 -17.49
N ALA A 84 1.62 -10.73 -18.16
CA ALA A 84 1.32 -9.31 -17.97
C ALA A 84 -0.06 -8.93 -18.52
N LEU A 85 -0.43 -9.40 -19.72
CA LEU A 85 -1.71 -9.10 -20.37
C LEU A 85 -2.91 -9.54 -19.51
N PRO A 86 -3.00 -10.81 -19.06
CA PRO A 86 -4.07 -11.24 -18.16
C PRO A 86 -4.12 -10.45 -16.85
N ALA A 87 -2.95 -10.07 -16.30
CA ALA A 87 -2.89 -9.29 -15.07
C ALA A 87 -3.50 -7.89 -15.27
N TYR A 88 -3.22 -7.21 -16.39
CA TYR A 88 -3.83 -5.92 -16.74
C TYR A 88 -5.32 -6.02 -17.07
N GLU A 89 -5.76 -7.07 -17.76
CA GLU A 89 -7.18 -7.32 -18.05
C GLU A 89 -8.03 -7.51 -16.79
N THR A 90 -7.42 -7.88 -15.67
CA THR A 90 -8.15 -8.12 -14.41
C THR A 90 -8.60 -6.82 -13.72
N PHE A 91 -8.04 -5.66 -14.09
CA PHE A 91 -8.34 -4.39 -13.41
C PHE A 91 -8.60 -3.19 -14.32
N LEU A 92 -8.59 -3.38 -15.65
CA LEU A 92 -9.13 -2.45 -16.64
C LEU A 92 -10.63 -2.72 -16.86
#